data_AF-A0A957MXI9-F1
#
_entry.id   AF-A0A957MXI9-F1
#
_cell.length_a   1.000
_cell.length_b   1.000
_cell.length_c   1.000
_cell.angle_alpha   90.00
_cell.angle_beta   90.00
_cell.angle_gamma   90.00
#
_symmetry.space_group_name_H-M   'P 1'
#
loop_
_entity.id
_entity.type
_entity.pdbx_description
1 polymer ?
#
loop_
_entity_poly.entity_id
_entity_poly.type
_entity_poly.pdbx_seq_one_letter_code
_entity_poly.pdbx_strand_id
1 'polypeptide(L)'
;FAPLFWLAAGGLVVAAGWMWYNTTIFGGPLELGYSRSELWTDQHHTGFMSLTLPTLDAAWGISFSPFRGLFLLAPWLLLAVPGFVLWWRERHLRAEWWLSLAIVLLIFLFNASSAMWWGGFAVGPRYLLPMLPFFVLPTTFVFVKWGAALWFRVVAGIAFLWSFLAVWSMTLAEQAFPSDALRNPWLEHVVPNWVAGNIARNAGTVLGLEGWFALLPLLAGCAAIGAVWLYFARKTERPGAQLSGDIARIQGASR
;
A
#
# COMPACT_ATOMS: atom_id res chain seq x y z
N PHE A 1 33.15 3.47 -6.63
CA PHE A 1 33.63 2.48 -5.65
C PHE A 1 33.17 2.77 -4.21
N ALA A 2 33.28 4.00 -3.70
CA ALA A 2 32.84 4.32 -2.33
C ALA A 2 31.37 3.97 -1.99
N PRO A 3 30.37 4.19 -2.87
CA PRO A 3 28.97 3.83 -2.55
C PRO A 3 28.75 2.32 -2.40
N LEU A 4 29.41 1.52 -3.24
CA LEU A 4 29.31 0.06 -3.20
C LEU A 4 30.00 -0.50 -1.95
N PHE A 5 31.11 0.10 -1.54
CA PHE A 5 31.78 -0.24 -0.29
C PHE A 5 30.85 0.01 0.91
N TRP A 6 30.23 1.19 1.02
CA TRP A 6 29.32 1.49 2.12
C TRP A 6 28.08 0.60 2.12
N LEU A 7 27.54 0.29 0.94
CA LEU A 7 26.45 -0.68 0.80
C LEU A 7 26.86 -2.07 1.32
N ALA A 8 28.02 -2.57 0.88
CA ALA A 8 28.54 -3.87 1.29
C ALA A 8 28.84 -3.89 2.80
N ALA A 9 29.51 -2.86 3.33
CA ALA A 9 29.83 -2.74 4.74
C ALA A 9 28.56 -2.69 5.59
N GLY A 10 27.57 -1.88 5.22
CA GLY A 10 26.28 -1.82 5.90
C GLY A 10 25.54 -3.16 5.86
N GLY A 11 25.50 -3.81 4.69
CA GLY A 11 24.89 -5.13 4.53
C GLY A 11 25.58 -6.21 5.37
N LEU A 12 26.91 -6.18 5.46
CA LEU A 12 27.69 -7.11 6.28
C LEU A 12 27.43 -6.94 7.77
N VAL A 13 27.28 -5.71 8.26
CA VAL A 13 26.94 -5.45 9.67
C VAL A 13 25.58 -6.05 10.00
N VAL A 14 24.58 -5.85 9.14
CA VAL A 14 23.24 -6.44 9.33
C VAL A 14 23.29 -7.96 9.26
N ALA A 15 23.99 -8.51 8.27
CA ALA A 15 24.15 -9.96 8.12
C ALA A 15 24.86 -10.59 9.31
N ALA A 16 25.91 -9.97 9.83
CA ALA A 16 26.65 -10.44 10.99
C ALA A 16 25.79 -10.45 12.25
N GLY A 17 25.03 -9.36 12.50
CA GLY A 17 24.10 -9.30 13.63
C GLY A 17 23.00 -10.37 13.55
N TRP A 18 22.47 -10.60 12.34
CA TRP A 18 21.47 -11.63 12.09
C TRP A 18 22.03 -13.05 12.27
N MET A 19 23.21 -13.35 11.74
CA MET A 19 23.88 -14.64 11.91
C MET A 19 24.24 -14.90 13.38
N TRP A 20 24.66 -13.87 14.11
CA TRP A 20 24.91 -13.98 15.55
C TRP A 20 23.63 -14.32 16.31
N TYR A 21 22.54 -13.59 16.06
CA TYR A 21 21.23 -13.87 16.64
C TYR A 21 20.78 -15.32 16.38
N ASN A 22 20.81 -15.76 15.12
CA ASN A 22 20.42 -17.13 14.75
C ASN A 22 21.29 -18.19 15.43
N THR A 23 22.60 -17.93 15.54
CA THR A 23 23.51 -18.85 16.24
C THR A 23 23.17 -18.95 17.72
N THR A 24 22.89 -17.83 18.38
CA THR A 24 22.58 -17.80 19.81
C THR A 24 21.24 -18.45 20.17
N ILE A 25 20.23 -18.36 19.29
CA ILE A 25 18.87 -18.84 19.58
C ILE A 25 18.58 -20.19 18.93
N PHE A 26 18.97 -20.38 17.66
CA PHE A 26 18.61 -21.55 16.85
C PHE A 26 19.76 -22.55 16.64
N GLY A 27 20.97 -22.20 17.09
CA GLY A 27 22.14 -23.07 17.11
C GLY A 27 23.01 -23.04 15.85
N GLY A 28 22.75 -22.14 14.90
CA GLY A 28 23.61 -21.95 13.72
C GLY A 28 23.39 -20.61 13.01
N PRO A 29 24.38 -20.11 12.25
CA PRO A 29 24.31 -18.78 11.62
C PRO A 29 23.29 -18.67 10.49
N LEU A 30 22.97 -19.81 9.85
CA LEU A 30 21.99 -19.91 8.76
C LEU A 30 20.70 -20.62 9.17
N GLU A 31 20.58 -21.01 10.44
CA GLU A 31 19.37 -21.62 10.99
C GLU A 31 18.29 -20.55 11.15
N LEU A 32 17.25 -20.64 10.34
CA LEU A 32 16.14 -19.68 10.35
C LEU A 32 15.16 -20.03 11.47
N GLY A 33 14.59 -19.03 12.15
CA GLY A 33 13.54 -19.29 13.14
C GLY A 33 12.34 -20.08 12.58
N TYR A 34 12.04 -19.93 11.29
CA TYR A 34 11.01 -20.73 10.61
C TYR A 34 11.30 -22.23 10.59
N SER A 35 12.58 -22.64 10.57
CA SER A 35 12.97 -24.07 10.65
C SER A 35 12.66 -24.69 12.02
N ARG A 36 12.50 -23.85 13.04
CA ARG A 36 12.19 -24.23 14.43
C ARG A 36 10.76 -23.85 14.83
N SER A 37 9.92 -23.47 13.87
CA SER A 37 8.54 -23.08 14.15
C SER A 37 7.72 -24.31 14.56
N GLU A 38 7.04 -24.23 15.71
CA GLU A 38 6.08 -25.26 16.15
C GLU A 38 4.72 -25.14 15.45
N LEU A 39 4.47 -24.00 14.80
CA LEU A 39 3.26 -23.72 14.02
C LEU A 39 3.58 -23.72 12.53
N TRP A 40 2.62 -24.14 11.72
CA TRP A 40 2.74 -24.12 10.24
C TRP A 40 3.95 -24.91 9.72
N THR A 41 4.32 -25.98 10.42
CA THR A 41 5.47 -26.85 10.08
C THR A 41 5.37 -27.35 8.64
N ASP A 42 4.19 -27.83 8.22
CA ASP A 42 3.99 -28.34 6.86
C ASP A 42 4.27 -27.27 5.80
N GLN A 43 3.83 -26.04 6.05
CA GLN A 43 4.06 -24.90 5.15
C GLN A 43 5.54 -24.50 5.15
N HIS A 44 6.23 -24.55 6.29
CA HIS A 44 7.66 -24.26 6.38
C HIS A 44 8.53 -25.34 5.73
N HIS A 45 8.07 -26.60 5.71
CA HIS A 45 8.74 -27.71 5.01
C HIS A 45 8.36 -27.81 3.52
N THR A 46 7.45 -26.99 3.03
CA THR A 46 7.09 -26.96 1.61
C THR A 46 8.09 -26.11 0.82
N GLY A 47 8.72 -26.72 -0.19
CA GLY A 47 9.72 -26.05 -1.03
C GLY A 47 10.97 -25.63 -0.25
N PHE A 48 11.54 -24.47 -0.58
CA PHE A 48 12.63 -23.87 0.18
C PHE A 48 12.06 -22.89 1.20
N MET A 49 11.83 -23.35 2.44
CA MET A 49 11.33 -22.51 3.54
C MET A 49 10.04 -21.77 3.19
N SER A 50 9.01 -22.52 2.76
CA SER A 50 7.74 -22.01 2.22
C SER A 50 7.79 -21.38 0.82
N LEU A 51 8.95 -21.35 0.15
CA LEU A 51 9.05 -20.83 -1.22
C LEU A 51 9.04 -21.95 -2.25
N THR A 52 8.17 -21.81 -3.24
CA THR A 52 8.05 -22.71 -4.40
C THR A 52 8.24 -21.93 -5.69
N LEU A 53 7.57 -22.32 -6.78
CA LEU A 53 7.46 -21.49 -7.97
C LEU A 53 6.23 -20.58 -7.84
N PRO A 54 6.23 -19.38 -8.46
CA PRO A 54 5.04 -18.55 -8.53
C PRO A 54 3.85 -19.34 -9.09
N THR A 55 2.75 -19.41 -8.34
CA THR A 55 1.55 -20.11 -8.78
C THR A 55 0.50 -19.13 -9.29
N LEU A 56 -0.33 -19.56 -10.24
CA LEU A 56 -1.44 -18.75 -10.74
C LEU A 56 -2.49 -18.49 -9.64
N ASP A 57 -2.69 -19.45 -8.75
CA ASP A 57 -3.59 -19.31 -7.60
C ASP A 57 -3.12 -18.18 -6.67
N ALA A 58 -1.84 -18.19 -6.27
CA ALA A 58 -1.29 -17.14 -5.43
C ALA A 58 -1.31 -15.78 -6.15
N ALA A 59 -0.93 -15.73 -7.43
CA ALA A 59 -0.96 -14.50 -8.23
C ALA A 59 -2.38 -13.92 -8.35
N TRP A 60 -3.39 -14.77 -8.57
CA TRP A 60 -4.80 -14.36 -8.56
C TRP A 60 -5.26 -13.95 -7.16
N GLY A 61 -4.90 -14.74 -6.15
CA GLY A 61 -5.18 -14.56 -4.73
C GLY A 61 -4.80 -13.18 -4.22
N ILE A 62 -3.58 -12.73 -4.55
CA ILE A 62 -3.06 -11.43 -4.12
C ILE A 62 -3.46 -10.27 -5.05
N SER A 63 -3.99 -10.55 -6.25
CA SER A 63 -4.33 -9.50 -7.22
C SER A 63 -5.83 -9.21 -7.28
N PHE A 64 -6.64 -10.23 -7.59
CA PHE A 64 -8.05 -10.05 -7.97
C PHE A 64 -9.04 -10.91 -7.16
N SER A 65 -8.55 -11.78 -6.29
CA SER A 65 -9.43 -12.63 -5.47
C SER A 65 -10.29 -11.81 -4.49
N PRO A 66 -11.57 -12.18 -4.27
CA PRO A 66 -12.42 -11.60 -3.22
C PRO A 66 -11.84 -11.73 -1.80
N PHE A 67 -10.90 -12.66 -1.59
CA PHE A 67 -10.29 -12.91 -0.30
C PHE A 67 -9.24 -11.84 0.07
N ARG A 68 -8.21 -11.70 -0.77
CA ARG A 68 -7.01 -10.88 -0.49
C ARG A 68 -6.58 -10.03 -1.70
N GLY A 69 -7.42 -9.88 -2.72
CA GLY A 69 -7.04 -9.23 -3.98
C GLY A 69 -6.75 -7.73 -3.82
N LEU A 70 -5.54 -7.32 -4.17
CA LEU A 70 -5.10 -5.93 -4.14
C LEU A 70 -6.03 -5.01 -4.94
N PHE A 71 -6.43 -5.41 -6.16
CA PHE A 71 -7.21 -4.56 -7.06
C PHE A 71 -8.70 -4.53 -6.75
N LEU A 72 -9.20 -5.48 -5.95
CA LEU A 72 -10.55 -5.40 -5.39
C LEU A 72 -10.58 -4.40 -4.22
N LEU A 73 -9.53 -4.36 -3.42
CA LEU A 73 -9.41 -3.40 -2.32
C LEU A 73 -8.96 -2.03 -2.78
N ALA A 74 -8.14 -1.95 -3.82
CA ALA A 74 -7.51 -0.73 -4.30
C ALA A 74 -7.53 -0.64 -5.84
N PRO A 75 -8.70 -0.60 -6.50
CA PRO A 75 -8.81 -0.54 -7.96
C PRO A 75 -8.11 0.67 -8.59
N TRP A 76 -7.92 1.77 -7.86
CA TRP A 76 -7.17 2.93 -8.37
C TRP A 76 -5.72 2.59 -8.71
N LEU A 77 -5.14 1.54 -8.09
CA LEU A 77 -3.79 1.07 -8.41
C LEU A 77 -3.70 0.49 -9.83
N LEU A 78 -4.82 0.13 -10.47
CA LEU A 78 -4.83 -0.27 -11.89
C LEU A 78 -4.40 0.88 -12.80
N LEU A 79 -4.47 2.14 -12.35
CA LEU A 79 -3.91 3.29 -13.07
C LEU A 79 -2.39 3.18 -13.25
N ALA A 80 -1.69 2.37 -12.45
CA ALA A 80 -0.26 2.13 -12.61
C ALA A 80 0.06 1.45 -13.96
N VAL A 81 -0.85 0.65 -14.51
CA VAL A 81 -0.64 -0.07 -15.77
C VAL A 81 -0.45 0.89 -16.96
N PRO A 82 -1.42 1.77 -17.30
CA PRO A 82 -1.17 2.80 -18.30
C PRO A 82 -0.08 3.78 -17.85
N GLY A 83 0.08 3.99 -16.54
CA GLY A 83 1.15 4.78 -15.95
C GLY A 83 2.55 4.33 -16.37
N PHE A 84 2.85 3.03 -16.29
CA PHE A 84 4.14 2.48 -16.71
C PHE A 84 4.37 2.67 -18.21
N VAL A 85 3.33 2.56 -19.03
CA VAL A 85 3.42 2.81 -20.48
C VAL A 85 3.71 4.29 -20.77
N LEU A 86 3.07 5.20 -20.06
CA LEU A 86 3.30 6.64 -20.20
C LEU A 86 4.69 7.05 -19.71
N TRP A 87 5.11 6.55 -18.55
CA TRP A 87 6.45 6.78 -18.01
C TRP A 87 7.54 6.30 -18.97
N TRP A 88 7.36 5.13 -19.59
CA TRP A 88 8.31 4.63 -20.59
C TRP A 88 8.52 5.58 -21.78
N ARG A 89 7.50 6.38 -22.13
CA ARG A 89 7.54 7.33 -23.25
C ARG A 89 8.33 8.59 -22.95
N GLU A 90 8.51 8.95 -21.69
CA GLU A 90 9.26 10.15 -21.28
C GLU A 90 10.76 10.06 -21.59
N ARG A 91 11.30 8.83 -21.78
CA ARG A 91 12.69 8.48 -22.14
C ARG A 91 13.80 8.91 -21.17
N HIS A 92 13.64 10.01 -20.44
CA HIS A 92 14.65 10.59 -19.55
C HIS A 92 14.69 9.94 -18.15
N LEU A 93 13.66 9.19 -17.76
CA LEU A 93 13.54 8.52 -16.44
C LEU A 93 13.55 6.99 -16.55
N ARG A 94 14.36 6.42 -17.45
CA ARG A 94 14.35 4.98 -17.70
C ARG A 94 14.97 4.14 -16.59
N ALA A 95 15.97 4.68 -15.89
CA ALA A 95 16.61 3.96 -14.80
C ALA A 95 15.61 3.76 -13.65
N GLU A 96 14.88 4.81 -13.32
CA GLU A 96 13.83 4.83 -12.30
C GLU A 96 12.66 3.93 -12.71
N TRP A 97 12.28 3.93 -13.99
CA TRP A 97 11.27 3.02 -14.53
C TRP A 97 11.66 1.56 -14.32
N TRP A 98 12.89 1.17 -14.71
CA TRP A 98 13.39 -0.19 -14.54
C TRP A 98 13.51 -0.60 -13.08
N LEU A 99 14.01 0.29 -12.23
CA LEU A 99 14.08 0.06 -10.79
C LEU A 99 12.69 -0.19 -10.20
N SER A 100 11.74 0.68 -10.51
CA SER A 100 10.37 0.60 -10.02
C SER A 100 9.69 -0.68 -10.50
N LEU A 101 9.82 -1.02 -11.78
CA LEU A 101 9.27 -2.25 -12.33
C LEU A 101 9.93 -3.49 -11.72
N ALA A 102 11.25 -3.50 -11.57
CA ALA A 102 11.97 -4.61 -10.97
C ALA A 102 11.52 -4.86 -9.53
N ILE A 103 11.40 -3.82 -8.71
CA ILE A 103 10.94 -3.95 -7.32
C ILE A 103 9.52 -4.51 -7.26
N VAL A 104 8.61 -4.00 -8.09
CA VAL A 104 7.23 -4.48 -8.17
C VAL A 104 7.19 -5.94 -8.57
N LEU A 105 7.88 -6.32 -9.65
CA LEU A 105 7.88 -7.70 -10.15
C LEU A 105 8.55 -8.66 -9.17
N LEU A 106 9.69 -8.28 -8.57
CA LEU A 106 10.39 -9.13 -7.62
C LEU A 106 9.55 -9.38 -6.37
N ILE A 107 8.96 -8.34 -5.77
CA ILE A 107 8.12 -8.50 -4.57
C ILE A 107 6.85 -9.28 -4.93
N PHE A 108 6.23 -9.00 -6.07
CA PHE A 108 5.03 -9.71 -6.50
C PHE A 108 5.30 -11.20 -6.73
N LEU A 109 6.33 -11.54 -7.50
CA LEU A 109 6.68 -12.93 -7.82
C LEU A 109 7.17 -13.67 -6.59
N PHE A 110 7.96 -13.02 -5.73
CA PHE A 110 8.37 -13.60 -4.45
C PHE A 110 7.15 -13.99 -3.61
N ASN A 111 6.16 -13.11 -3.50
CA ASN A 111 4.94 -13.42 -2.76
C ASN A 111 4.06 -14.47 -3.43
N ALA A 112 3.95 -14.44 -4.76
CA ALA A 112 3.25 -15.47 -5.52
C ALA A 112 3.91 -16.86 -5.42
N SER A 113 5.20 -16.91 -5.06
CA SER A 113 5.94 -18.15 -4.82
C SER A 113 5.78 -18.71 -3.40
N SER A 114 5.22 -17.93 -2.48
CA SER A 114 5.03 -18.33 -1.09
C SER A 114 3.86 -19.32 -0.97
N ALA A 115 4.12 -20.46 -0.34
CA ALA A 115 3.11 -21.43 0.08
C ALA A 115 2.12 -20.85 1.10
N MET A 116 2.44 -19.71 1.73
CA MET A 116 1.58 -18.97 2.65
C MET A 116 1.23 -17.58 2.13
N TRP A 117 1.01 -17.46 0.82
CA TRP A 117 0.71 -16.19 0.16
C TRP A 117 -0.48 -15.44 0.79
N TRP A 118 -1.43 -16.15 1.42
CA TRP A 118 -2.60 -15.55 2.07
C TRP A 118 -2.25 -14.69 3.29
N GLY A 119 -1.08 -14.93 3.89
CA GLY A 119 -0.54 -14.09 4.96
C GLY A 119 -1.35 -14.10 6.25
N GLY A 120 -2.01 -15.19 6.61
CA GLY A 120 -2.77 -15.34 7.86
C GLY A 120 -3.83 -14.25 8.05
N PHE A 121 -3.98 -13.75 9.27
CA PHE A 121 -4.96 -12.73 9.67
C PHE A 121 -4.50 -11.35 9.17
N ALA A 122 -5.26 -10.76 8.24
CA ALA A 122 -4.86 -9.54 7.56
C ALA A 122 -6.04 -8.82 6.88
N VAL A 123 -5.77 -7.60 6.40
CA VAL A 123 -6.59 -6.90 5.40
C VAL A 123 -5.79 -6.89 4.09
N GLY A 124 -6.35 -7.52 3.05
CA GLY A 124 -5.67 -7.61 1.75
C GLY A 124 -4.34 -8.37 1.77
N PRO A 125 -3.54 -8.24 0.71
CA PRO A 125 -2.31 -9.01 0.52
C PRO A 125 -1.14 -8.26 1.18
N ARG A 126 -1.07 -8.28 2.51
CA ARG A 126 -0.14 -7.46 3.31
C ARG A 126 1.33 -7.55 2.90
N TYR A 127 1.76 -8.67 2.31
CA TYR A 127 3.14 -8.84 1.87
C TYR A 127 3.48 -8.05 0.60
N LEU A 128 2.49 -7.51 -0.11
CA LEU A 128 2.69 -6.58 -1.23
C LEU A 128 2.90 -5.13 -0.79
N LEU A 129 2.65 -4.78 0.49
CA LEU A 129 2.83 -3.42 0.99
C LEU A 129 4.18 -2.79 0.64
N PRO A 130 5.33 -3.50 0.74
CA PRO A 130 6.63 -2.92 0.40
C PRO A 130 6.79 -2.51 -1.06
N MET A 131 5.99 -3.08 -1.98
CA MET A 131 6.05 -2.70 -3.40
C MET A 131 5.21 -1.47 -3.73
N LEU A 132 4.23 -1.12 -2.89
CA LEU A 132 3.24 -0.09 -3.19
C LEU A 132 3.85 1.29 -3.48
N PRO A 133 4.87 1.79 -2.76
CA PRO A 133 5.48 3.08 -3.07
C PRO A 133 5.97 3.14 -4.53
N PHE A 134 6.56 2.06 -5.03
CA PHE A 134 7.04 1.95 -6.41
C PHE A 134 5.91 1.71 -7.40
N PHE A 135 4.88 0.96 -7.01
CA PHE A 135 3.72 0.72 -7.86
C PHE A 135 2.83 1.96 -8.04
N VAL A 136 2.86 2.90 -7.10
CA VAL A 136 2.11 4.16 -7.18
C VAL A 136 2.78 5.20 -8.08
N LEU A 137 4.12 5.22 -8.18
CA LEU A 137 4.85 6.20 -9.00
C LEU A 137 4.33 6.35 -10.44
N PRO A 138 4.06 5.27 -11.20
CA PRO A 138 3.58 5.36 -12.57
C PRO A 138 2.21 6.06 -12.68
N THR A 139 1.38 6.02 -11.63
CA THR A 139 0.07 6.68 -11.64
C THR A 139 0.19 8.19 -11.86
N THR A 140 1.30 8.82 -11.43
CA THR A 140 1.55 10.25 -11.61
C THR A 140 1.51 10.66 -13.08
N PHE A 141 2.06 9.86 -13.99
CA PHE A 141 2.04 10.13 -15.43
C PHE A 141 0.63 10.09 -16.01
N VAL A 142 -0.26 9.28 -15.42
CA VAL A 142 -1.69 9.26 -15.76
C VAL A 142 -2.37 10.55 -15.30
N PHE A 143 -2.12 10.97 -14.06
CA PHE A 143 -2.64 12.23 -13.52
C PHE A 143 -2.13 13.46 -14.28
N VAL A 144 -0.88 13.47 -14.74
CA VAL A 144 -0.35 14.55 -15.58
C VAL A 144 -1.08 14.59 -16.93
N LYS A 145 -1.30 13.42 -17.55
CA LYS A 145 -1.90 13.35 -18.89
C LYS A 145 -3.41 13.58 -18.90
N TRP A 146 -4.14 13.03 -17.93
CA TRP A 146 -5.61 13.01 -17.92
C TRP A 146 -6.23 13.72 -16.71
N GLY A 147 -5.43 14.25 -15.79
CA GLY A 147 -5.90 14.86 -14.55
C GLY A 147 -6.77 16.10 -14.73
N ALA A 148 -6.77 16.75 -15.89
CA ALA A 148 -7.70 17.85 -16.20
C ALA A 148 -9.08 17.36 -16.67
N ALA A 149 -9.17 16.13 -17.21
CA ALA A 149 -10.39 15.62 -17.79
C ALA A 149 -11.40 15.20 -16.71
N LEU A 150 -12.64 15.69 -16.81
CA LEU A 150 -13.70 15.42 -15.83
C LEU A 150 -13.98 13.92 -15.69
N TRP A 151 -14.07 13.18 -16.80
CA TRP A 151 -14.31 11.74 -16.78
C TRP A 151 -13.26 11.00 -15.94
N PHE A 152 -11.98 11.40 -16.07
CA PHE A 152 -10.89 10.77 -15.36
C PHE A 152 -10.94 11.10 -13.86
N ARG A 153 -11.21 12.36 -13.51
CA ARG A 153 -11.38 12.78 -12.11
C ARG A 153 -12.52 12.01 -11.43
N VAL A 154 -13.64 11.82 -12.11
CA VAL A 154 -14.79 11.06 -11.59
C VAL A 154 -14.41 9.60 -11.38
N VAL A 155 -13.83 8.95 -12.39
CA VAL A 155 -13.43 7.54 -12.29
C VAL A 155 -12.37 7.32 -11.20
N ALA A 156 -11.32 8.14 -11.19
CA ALA A 156 -10.29 8.07 -10.16
C ALA A 156 -10.86 8.36 -8.76
N GLY A 157 -11.72 9.36 -8.63
CA GLY A 157 -12.39 9.71 -7.38
C GLY A 157 -13.25 8.56 -6.83
N ILE A 158 -14.05 7.91 -7.68
CA ILE A 158 -14.83 6.72 -7.30
C ILE A 158 -13.89 5.59 -6.88
N ALA A 159 -12.83 5.33 -7.63
CA ALA A 159 -11.88 4.26 -7.31
C ALA A 159 -11.16 4.52 -5.97
N PHE A 160 -10.72 5.76 -5.70
CA PHE A 160 -10.13 6.14 -4.42
C PHE A 160 -11.13 6.02 -3.27
N LEU A 161 -12.36 6.51 -3.45
CA LEU A 161 -13.41 6.44 -2.45
C LEU A 161 -13.72 4.98 -2.09
N TRP A 162 -13.92 4.13 -3.10
CA TRP A 162 -14.10 2.70 -2.89
C TRP A 162 -12.93 2.10 -2.12
N SER A 163 -11.69 2.45 -2.47
CA SER A 163 -10.51 1.87 -1.83
C SER A 163 -10.37 2.28 -0.38
N PHE A 164 -10.66 3.55 -0.10
CA PHE A 164 -10.75 4.05 1.26
C PHE A 164 -11.80 3.29 2.05
N LEU A 165 -13.04 3.20 1.53
CA LEU A 165 -14.13 2.49 2.19
C LEU A 165 -13.80 1.02 2.40
N ALA A 166 -13.16 0.36 1.43
CA ALA A 166 -12.87 -1.07 1.50
C ALA A 166 -11.80 -1.43 2.52
N VAL A 167 -10.71 -0.66 2.58
CA VAL A 167 -9.66 -0.90 3.55
C VAL A 167 -10.14 -0.52 4.94
N TRP A 168 -10.81 0.63 5.10
CA TRP A 168 -11.24 1.11 6.40
C TRP A 168 -12.40 0.29 6.96
N SER A 169 -13.36 -0.18 6.14
CA SER A 169 -14.43 -1.04 6.61
C SER A 169 -13.90 -2.35 7.18
N MET A 170 -12.92 -2.99 6.53
CA MET A 170 -12.25 -4.18 7.04
C MET A 170 -11.42 -3.90 8.29
N THR A 171 -10.72 -2.78 8.33
CA THR A 171 -9.85 -2.42 9.46
C THR A 171 -10.65 -2.08 10.72
N LEU A 172 -11.84 -1.50 10.55
CA LEU A 172 -12.71 -1.10 11.65
C LEU A 172 -13.74 -2.17 12.04
N ALA A 173 -13.91 -3.22 11.25
CA ALA A 173 -14.79 -4.34 11.57
C ALA A 173 -14.13 -5.21 12.65
N GLU A 174 -14.60 -5.06 13.90
CA GLU A 174 -14.06 -5.73 15.09
C GLU A 174 -12.58 -5.39 15.41
N GLN A 175 -12.11 -5.79 16.59
CA GLN A 175 -10.71 -5.65 17.00
C GLN A 175 -9.73 -6.55 16.23
N ALA A 176 -10.19 -7.69 15.72
CA ALA A 176 -9.35 -8.67 15.03
C ALA A 176 -9.45 -8.53 13.51
N PHE A 177 -8.34 -8.77 12.81
CA PHE A 177 -8.35 -8.82 11.34
C PHE A 177 -9.05 -10.08 10.83
N PRO A 178 -9.63 -10.04 9.61
CA PRO A 178 -10.25 -11.20 9.00
C PRO A 178 -9.32 -12.40 8.96
N SER A 179 -9.81 -13.53 9.48
CA SER A 179 -9.08 -14.81 9.49
C SER A 179 -8.84 -15.34 8.08
N ASP A 180 -7.92 -16.28 7.98
CA ASP A 180 -7.58 -16.98 6.74
C ASP A 180 -8.53 -18.13 6.38
N ALA A 181 -9.51 -18.41 7.25
CA ALA A 181 -10.57 -19.38 6.96
C ALA A 181 -11.70 -18.83 6.08
N LEU A 182 -11.78 -17.50 5.94
CA LEU A 182 -12.85 -16.83 5.19
C LEU A 182 -12.55 -16.80 3.69
N ARG A 183 -13.58 -16.94 2.85
CA ARG A 183 -13.42 -16.83 1.39
C ARG A 183 -13.65 -15.42 0.90
N ASN A 184 -14.60 -14.72 1.52
CA ASN A 184 -14.95 -13.34 1.21
C ASN A 184 -15.09 -12.54 2.51
N PRO A 185 -13.98 -11.95 3.01
CA PRO A 185 -13.97 -11.15 4.24
C PRO A 185 -14.98 -10.00 4.23
N TRP A 186 -15.31 -9.44 3.07
CA TRP A 186 -16.30 -8.38 3.00
C TRP A 186 -17.69 -8.85 3.46
N LEU A 187 -18.14 -9.99 2.96
CA LEU A 187 -19.47 -10.51 3.30
C LEU A 187 -19.47 -11.22 4.66
N GLU A 188 -18.39 -11.93 4.97
CA GLU A 188 -18.33 -12.83 6.12
C GLU A 188 -17.77 -12.18 7.39
N HIS A 189 -16.97 -11.11 7.27
CA HIS A 189 -16.37 -10.39 8.41
C HIS A 189 -16.88 -8.97 8.54
N VAL A 190 -16.88 -8.19 7.44
CA VAL A 190 -17.22 -6.76 7.51
C VAL A 190 -18.72 -6.55 7.74
N VAL A 191 -19.57 -7.07 6.86
CA VAL A 191 -21.03 -6.86 6.96
C VAL A 191 -21.59 -7.23 8.34
N PRO A 192 -21.36 -8.44 8.90
CA PRO A 192 -21.94 -8.80 10.19
C PRO A 192 -21.45 -7.91 11.33
N ASN A 193 -20.15 -7.56 11.35
CA ASN A 193 -19.59 -6.70 12.39
C ASN A 193 -20.12 -5.27 12.32
N TRP A 194 -20.23 -4.69 11.12
CA TRP A 194 -20.81 -3.35 10.96
C TRP A 194 -22.30 -3.33 11.33
N VAL A 195 -23.07 -4.34 10.92
CA VAL A 195 -24.51 -4.44 11.29
C VAL A 195 -24.68 -4.56 12.80
N ALA A 196 -23.83 -5.34 13.47
CA ALA A 196 -23.85 -5.48 14.93
C ALA A 196 -23.32 -4.25 15.70
N GLY A 197 -22.74 -3.27 15.00
CA GLY A 197 -22.00 -2.18 15.66
C GLY A 197 -20.72 -2.64 16.36
N ASN A 198 -20.18 -3.79 15.99
CA ASN A 198 -18.91 -4.29 16.49
C ASN A 198 -17.76 -3.57 15.78
N ILE A 199 -17.46 -2.36 16.25
CA ILE A 199 -16.40 -1.52 15.70
C ILE A 199 -15.14 -1.64 16.56
N ALA A 200 -13.98 -1.75 15.89
CA ALA A 200 -12.67 -1.77 16.53
C ALA A 200 -12.51 -0.63 17.54
N ARG A 201 -11.86 -0.91 18.68
CA ARG A 201 -11.67 0.08 19.74
C ARG A 201 -10.85 1.26 19.22
N ASN A 202 -11.32 2.47 19.53
CA ASN A 202 -10.80 3.72 18.99
C ASN A 202 -11.04 4.89 19.97
N ALA A 203 -10.66 6.11 19.59
CA ALA A 203 -10.83 7.29 20.45
C ALA A 203 -12.28 7.53 20.89
N GLY A 204 -13.28 7.20 20.07
CA GLY A 204 -14.69 7.29 20.47
C GLY A 204 -15.05 6.29 21.56
N THR A 205 -14.53 5.07 21.49
CA THR A 205 -14.74 4.09 22.58
C THR A 205 -14.12 4.54 23.90
N VAL A 206 -13.01 5.29 23.87
CA VAL A 206 -12.41 5.89 25.08
C VAL A 206 -13.31 6.99 25.65
N LEU A 207 -14.04 7.70 24.79
CA LEU A 207 -15.04 8.70 25.18
C LEU A 207 -16.40 8.09 25.58
N GLY A 208 -16.51 6.75 25.66
CA GLY A 208 -17.74 6.05 25.99
C GLY A 208 -18.77 6.00 24.86
N LEU A 209 -18.38 6.30 23.62
CA LEU A 209 -19.23 6.15 22.45
C LEU A 209 -19.23 4.69 21.98
N GLU A 210 -20.40 4.18 21.62
CA GLU A 210 -20.59 2.79 21.19
C GLU A 210 -20.96 2.69 19.72
N GLY A 211 -20.69 1.53 19.14
CA GLY A 211 -21.00 1.22 17.76
C GLY A 211 -20.49 2.25 16.76
N TRP A 212 -21.39 2.72 15.91
CA TRP A 212 -21.08 3.62 14.80
C TRP A 212 -20.69 5.02 15.30
N PHE A 213 -21.19 5.42 16.47
CA PHE A 213 -20.89 6.71 17.09
C PHE A 213 -19.43 6.78 17.57
N ALA A 214 -18.79 5.63 17.84
CA ALA A 214 -17.37 5.58 18.15
C ALA A 214 -16.49 6.18 17.02
N LEU A 215 -17.00 6.24 15.79
CA LEU A 215 -16.27 6.83 14.65
C LEU A 215 -16.36 8.36 14.57
N LEU A 216 -17.21 9.01 15.37
CA LEU A 216 -17.37 10.48 15.31
C LEU A 216 -16.06 11.25 15.50
N PRO A 217 -15.20 10.93 16.49
CA PRO A 217 -13.92 11.62 16.64
C PRO A 217 -12.99 11.43 15.43
N LEU A 218 -13.00 10.24 14.83
CA LEU A 218 -12.23 9.95 13.63
C LEU A 218 -12.72 10.78 12.44
N LEU A 219 -14.04 10.82 12.20
CA LEU A 219 -14.64 11.61 11.13
C LEU A 219 -14.40 13.11 11.32
N ALA A 220 -14.50 13.61 12.55
CA ALA A 220 -14.19 15.00 12.88
C ALA A 220 -12.70 15.32 12.61
N GLY A 221 -11.79 14.41 12.99
CA GLY A 221 -10.36 14.53 12.70
C GLY A 221 -10.07 14.59 11.20
N CYS A 222 -10.63 13.67 10.41
CA CYS A 222 -10.50 13.66 8.96
C CYS A 222 -11.06 14.94 8.32
N ALA A 223 -12.22 15.42 8.78
CA ALA A 223 -12.81 16.67 8.30
C ALA A 223 -11.95 17.88 8.63
N ALA A 224 -11.38 17.95 9.84
CA ALA A 224 -10.47 19.01 10.25
C ALA A 224 -9.18 19.03 9.39
N ILE A 225 -8.55 17.87 9.20
CA ILE A 225 -7.38 17.73 8.32
C ILE A 225 -7.71 18.16 6.89
N GLY A 226 -8.85 17.72 6.36
CA GLY A 226 -9.32 18.11 5.03
C GLY A 226 -9.55 19.62 4.91
N ALA A 227 -10.16 20.25 5.92
CA ALA A 227 -10.38 21.69 5.95
C ALA A 227 -9.06 22.49 6.00
N VAL A 228 -8.11 22.05 6.82
CA VAL A 228 -6.76 22.64 6.91
C VAL A 228 -6.04 22.51 5.57
N TRP A 229 -6.09 21.33 4.95
CA TRP A 229 -5.48 21.10 3.64
C TRP A 229 -6.10 22.00 2.56
N LEU A 230 -7.43 22.10 2.49
CA LEU A 230 -8.14 22.97 1.54
C LEU A 230 -7.80 24.45 1.76
N TYR A 231 -7.65 24.88 3.01
CA TYR A 231 -7.25 26.24 3.35
C TYR A 231 -5.86 26.57 2.78
N PHE A 232 -4.88 25.67 2.94
CA PHE A 232 -3.54 25.85 2.40
C PHE A 232 -3.50 25.72 0.88
N ALA A 233 -4.21 24.75 0.29
CA ALA A 233 -4.28 24.59 -1.16
C ALA A 233 -4.76 25.88 -1.85
N ARG A 234 -5.84 26.49 -1.34
CA ARG A 234 -6.38 27.76 -1.87
C ARG A 234 -5.45 28.95 -1.71
N LYS A 235 -4.60 28.97 -0.68
CA LYS A 235 -3.57 30.01 -0.51
C LYS A 235 -2.43 29.87 -1.49
N THR A 236 -2.08 28.64 -1.87
CA THR A 236 -0.93 28.32 -2.72
C THR A 236 -1.21 28.55 -4.21
N GLU A 237 -2.48 28.60 -4.63
CA GLU A 237 -2.87 28.94 -6.01
C GLU A 237 -2.85 30.46 -6.30
N ARG A 238 -2.88 31.31 -5.27
CA ARG A 238 -2.91 32.78 -5.40
C ARG A 238 -1.58 33.49 -5.77
N PRO A 239 -0.36 32.97 -5.54
CA PRO A 239 0.88 33.69 -5.86
C PRO A 239 1.19 33.80 -7.36
N GLY A 240 0.77 32.83 -8.19
CA GLY A 240 1.08 32.80 -9.62
C GLY A 240 0.34 33.86 -10.45
N ALA A 241 -0.89 34.21 -10.05
CA ALA A 241 -1.66 35.26 -10.70
C ALA A 241 -1.13 36.67 -10.40
N GLN A 242 -0.51 36.86 -9.23
CA GLN A 242 0.05 38.15 -8.81
C GLN A 242 1.42 38.42 -9.49
N LEU A 243 2.30 37.41 -9.56
CA LEU A 243 3.59 37.55 -10.26
C LEU A 243 3.43 37.82 -11.78
N SER A 244 2.47 37.19 -12.45
CA SER A 244 2.20 37.43 -13.87
C SER A 244 1.66 38.84 -14.14
N GLY A 245 0.77 39.33 -13.26
CA GLY A 245 0.24 40.70 -13.32
C GLY A 245 1.30 41.77 -13.04
N ASP A 246 2.22 41.51 -12.12
CA ASP A 246 3.30 42.43 -11.78
C ASP A 246 4.36 42.51 -12.90
N ILE A 247 4.71 41.38 -13.54
CA ILE A 247 5.61 41.37 -14.71
C ILE A 247 4.98 42.12 -15.90
N ALA A 248 3.68 41.93 -16.15
CA ALA A 248 2.96 42.64 -17.21
C ALA A 248 2.85 44.16 -16.94
N ARG A 249 2.70 44.58 -15.68
CA ARG A 249 2.72 46.00 -15.28
C ARG A 249 4.11 46.63 -15.46
N ILE A 250 5.18 45.91 -15.09
CA ILE A 250 6.56 46.39 -15.26
C ILE A 250 6.90 46.53 -16.75
N GLN A 251 6.45 45.61 -17.60
CA GLN A 251 6.66 45.68 -19.05
C GLN A 251 5.78 46.74 -19.73
N GLY A 252 4.55 46.96 -19.26
CA GLY A 252 3.63 47.97 -19.77
C GLY A 252 4.00 49.42 -19.39
N ALA A 253 4.70 49.63 -18.28
CA ALA A 253 5.19 50.95 -17.85
C ALA A 253 6.51 51.37 -18.53
N SER A 254 7.08 50.50 -19.38
CA SER A 254 8.33 50.76 -20.13
C SER A 254 8.11 51.17 -21.59
N ARG A 255 6.87 51.50 -21.98
CA ARG A 255 6.49 52.10 -23.26
C ARG A 255 5.90 53.48 -23.04
#